data_AF-A0A5K0ZU08-F1
#
_entry.id   AF-A0A5K0ZU08-F1
#
_cell.length_a   1.000
_cell.length_b   1.000
_cell.length_c   1.000
_cell.angle_alpha   90.00
_cell.angle_beta   90.00
_cell.angle_gamma   90.00
#
_symmetry.space_group_name_H-M   'P 1'
#
loop_
_entity.id
_entity.type
_entity.pdbx_description
1 polymer ?
#
loop_
_entity_poly.entity_id
_entity_poly.type
_entity_poly.pdbx_seq_one_letter_code
_entity_poly.pdbx_strand_id
1 'polypeptide(L)'
;KDWNETINTLRGTLLDDGIYQRLKPSYDRLRNRDERSIFLDAACFFSGIDEKAARYTWEACGFSSRLSLKALLDKSLIKINHDGKLEMHHLLRETGRRIVEEEPGRGPEHRSRLWKQQEIMNVLEERT
;
A
#
# COMPACT_ATOMS: atom_id res chain seq x y z
N LYS A 1 -20.62 9.00 23.35
CA LYS A 1 -19.97 8.04 22.42
C LYS A 1 -18.94 8.85 21.65
N ASP A 2 -17.66 8.55 21.85
CA ASP A 2 -16.58 9.32 21.23
C ASP A 2 -16.46 8.93 19.73
N TRP A 3 -16.57 9.94 18.87
CA TRP A 3 -16.50 9.78 17.42
C TRP A 3 -15.12 9.29 16.98
N ASN A 4 -14.06 9.67 17.71
CA ASN A 4 -12.69 9.29 17.38
C ASN A 4 -12.43 7.80 17.66
N GLU A 5 -12.91 7.29 18.80
CA GLU A 5 -12.85 5.86 19.10
C GLU A 5 -13.64 5.07 18.07
N THR A 6 -14.85 5.52 17.72
CA THR A 6 -15.70 4.84 16.73
C THR A 6 -15.02 4.79 15.36
N ILE A 7 -14.39 5.89 14.90
CA ILE A 7 -13.64 5.91 13.63
C ILE A 7 -12.41 5.00 13.68
N ASN A 8 -11.69 4.94 14.80
CA ASN A 8 -10.54 4.07 14.95
C ASN A 8 -10.94 2.58 14.95
N THR A 9 -12.03 2.24 15.64
CA THR A 9 -12.62 0.89 15.60
C THR A 9 -13.06 0.54 14.18
N LEU A 10 -13.76 1.44 13.48
CA LEU A 10 -14.18 1.21 12.08
C LEU A 10 -12.96 1.02 11.18
N ARG A 11 -11.93 1.87 11.26
CA ARG A 11 -10.70 1.71 10.47
C ARG A 11 -9.99 0.38 10.72
N GLY A 12 -9.97 -0.10 11.97
CA GLY A 12 -9.40 -1.41 12.32
C GLY A 12 -10.28 -2.61 11.94
N THR A 13 -11.59 -2.42 11.76
CA THR A 13 -12.56 -3.50 11.45
C THR A 13 -13.02 -3.53 9.99
N LEU A 14 -12.72 -2.50 9.20
CA LEU A 14 -13.16 -2.40 7.80
C LEU A 14 -12.56 -3.48 6.89
N LEU A 15 -11.42 -4.06 7.27
CA LEU A 15 -10.83 -5.20 6.56
C LEU A 15 -10.93 -6.47 7.42
N ASP A 16 -12.15 -7.00 7.56
CA ASP A 16 -12.32 -8.33 8.13
C ASP A 16 -11.68 -9.41 7.23
N ASP A 17 -11.46 -10.60 7.80
CA ASP A 17 -10.80 -11.71 7.10
C ASP A 17 -11.55 -12.11 5.82
N GLY A 18 -12.88 -12.05 5.79
CA GLY A 18 -13.67 -12.36 4.60
C GLY A 18 -13.44 -11.37 3.46
N ILE A 19 -13.37 -10.06 3.78
CA ILE A 19 -13.03 -9.03 2.79
C ILE A 19 -11.59 -9.19 2.33
N TYR A 20 -10.65 -9.41 3.25
CA TYR A 20 -9.25 -9.65 2.93
C TYR A 20 -9.08 -10.82 1.94
N GLN A 21 -9.70 -11.97 2.23
CA GLN A 21 -9.62 -13.16 1.37
C GLN A 21 -10.25 -12.94 -0.02
N ARG A 22 -11.20 -12.02 -0.15
CA ARG A 22 -11.80 -11.65 -1.46
C ARG A 22 -10.94 -10.67 -2.26
N LEU A 23 -10.23 -9.78 -1.59
CA LEU A 23 -9.41 -8.74 -2.24
C LEU A 23 -7.98 -9.18 -2.52
N LYS A 24 -7.38 -10.00 -1.65
CA LYS A 24 -6.01 -10.51 -1.78
C LYS A 24 -5.74 -11.16 -3.16
N PRO A 25 -6.65 -11.96 -3.75
CA PRO A 25 -6.42 -12.52 -5.09
C PRO A 25 -6.19 -11.47 -6.18
N SER A 26 -6.68 -10.24 -6.01
CA SER A 26 -6.43 -9.15 -6.96
C SER A 26 -4.97 -8.69 -6.96
N TYR A 27 -4.31 -8.74 -5.81
CA TYR A 27 -2.86 -8.56 -5.69
C TYR A 27 -2.10 -9.78 -6.20
N ASP A 28 -2.51 -11.00 -5.84
CA ASP A 28 -1.79 -12.22 -6.21
C ASP A 28 -1.72 -12.42 -7.74
N ARG A 29 -2.73 -11.91 -8.47
CA ARG A 29 -2.80 -11.91 -9.94
C ARG A 29 -1.89 -10.87 -10.63
N LEU A 30 -1.19 -10.01 -9.89
CA LEU A 30 -0.20 -9.09 -10.46
C LEU A 30 1.00 -9.91 -10.95
N ARG A 31 1.39 -9.67 -12.20
CA ARG A 31 2.21 -10.60 -13.00
C ARG A 31 3.70 -10.46 -12.73
N ASN A 32 4.17 -9.23 -12.56
CA ASN A 32 5.58 -8.94 -12.41
C ASN A 32 5.88 -8.29 -11.05
N ARG A 33 7.16 -8.28 -10.70
CA ARG A 33 7.67 -7.72 -9.44
C ARG A 33 7.33 -6.23 -9.29
N ASP A 34 7.38 -5.47 -10.38
CA ASP A 34 7.18 -4.02 -10.36
C ASP A 34 5.72 -3.66 -10.09
N GLU A 35 4.76 -4.34 -10.73
CA GLU A 35 3.32 -4.21 -10.45
C GLU A 35 3.02 -4.45 -8.97
N ARG A 36 3.55 -5.54 -8.41
CA ARG A 36 3.39 -5.87 -6.98
C ARG A 36 4.04 -4.82 -6.09
N SER A 37 5.24 -4.35 -6.44
CA SER A 37 5.95 -3.35 -5.64
C SER A 37 5.23 -2.00 -5.67
N ILE A 38 4.79 -1.55 -6.84
CA ILE A 38 4.01 -0.32 -7.02
C ILE A 38 2.69 -0.38 -6.24
N PHE A 39 2.00 -1.52 -6.25
CA PHE A 39 0.78 -1.70 -5.45
C PHE A 39 1.05 -1.48 -3.96
N LEU A 40 2.08 -2.12 -3.42
CA LEU A 40 2.44 -2.00 -2.01
C LEU A 40 2.97 -0.59 -1.67
N ASP A 41 3.73 0.04 -2.57
CA ASP A 41 4.19 1.42 -2.41
C ASP A 41 3.01 2.40 -2.36
N ALA A 42 2.01 2.21 -3.22
CA ALA A 42 0.80 3.01 -3.20
C ALA A 42 -0.05 2.78 -1.94
N ALA A 43 -0.08 1.54 -1.44
CA ALA A 43 -0.79 1.20 -0.21
C ALA A 43 -0.13 1.83 1.05
N CYS A 44 1.20 1.88 1.07
CA CYS A 44 1.98 2.35 2.22
C CYS A 44 2.24 3.87 2.18
N PHE A 45 2.59 4.43 1.03
CA PHE A 45 3.18 5.76 0.92
C PHE A 45 2.46 6.69 -0.05
N PHE A 46 2.16 6.21 -1.27
CA PHE A 46 1.86 7.12 -2.39
C PHE A 46 0.39 7.48 -2.57
N SER A 47 -0.50 7.10 -1.64
CA SER A 47 -1.88 7.59 -1.68
C SER A 47 -1.92 9.11 -1.48
N GLY A 48 -2.46 9.83 -2.46
CA GLY A 48 -2.53 11.29 -2.50
C GLY A 48 -1.33 11.99 -3.14
N ILE A 49 -0.34 11.22 -3.61
CA ILE A 49 0.87 11.76 -4.27
C ILE A 49 0.60 11.94 -5.76
N ASP A 50 1.18 13.00 -6.35
CA ASP A 50 1.12 13.28 -7.78
C ASP A 50 1.66 12.08 -8.60
N GLU A 51 0.94 11.70 -9.66
CA GLU A 51 1.28 10.56 -10.51
C GLU A 51 2.69 10.67 -11.11
N LYS A 52 3.09 11.87 -11.56
CA LYS A 52 4.40 12.06 -12.19
C LYS A 52 5.51 11.94 -11.16
N ALA A 53 5.30 12.47 -9.95
CA ALA A 53 6.24 12.31 -8.85
C ALA A 53 6.43 10.83 -8.46
N ALA A 54 5.33 10.10 -8.29
CA ALA A 54 5.37 8.66 -7.97
C ALA A 54 6.09 7.86 -9.08
N ARG A 55 5.76 8.14 -10.34
CA ARG A 55 6.43 7.52 -11.49
C ARG A 55 7.92 7.81 -11.54
N TYR A 56 8.33 9.05 -11.28
CA TYR A 56 9.73 9.43 -11.23
C TYR A 56 10.49 8.63 -10.16
N THR A 57 9.91 8.47 -8.97
CA THR A 57 10.51 7.65 -7.90
C THR A 57 10.67 6.19 -8.33
N TRP A 58 9.63 5.59 -8.92
CA TRP A 58 9.71 4.20 -9.42
C TRP A 58 10.73 4.03 -10.53
N GLU A 59 10.81 4.96 -11.48
CA GLU A 59 11.81 4.94 -12.56
C GLU A 59 13.23 5.07 -12.00
N ALA A 60 13.45 5.95 -11.01
CA ALA A 60 14.73 6.09 -10.33
C ALA A 60 15.14 4.81 -9.57
N CYS A 61 14.17 4.02 -9.09
CA CYS A 61 14.38 2.70 -8.51
C CYS A 61 14.51 1.56 -9.55
N GLY A 62 14.50 1.88 -10.85
CA GLY A 62 14.66 0.91 -11.94
C GLY A 62 13.39 0.13 -12.30
N PHE A 63 12.22 0.56 -11.83
CA PHE A 63 10.96 -0.13 -12.14
C PHE A 63 10.44 0.28 -13.52
N SER A 64 9.74 -0.63 -14.19
CA SER A 64 8.94 -0.31 -15.37
C SER A 64 7.64 0.40 -14.97
N SER A 65 7.77 1.64 -14.48
CA SER A 65 6.68 2.41 -13.85
C SER A 65 5.48 2.58 -14.78
N ARG A 66 5.71 2.88 -16.07
CA ARG A 66 4.65 3.15 -17.05
C ARG A 66 3.78 1.94 -17.31
N LEU A 67 4.38 0.78 -17.57
CA LEU A 67 3.63 -0.45 -17.87
C LEU A 67 2.94 -0.98 -16.62
N SER A 68 3.64 -0.95 -15.49
CA SER A 68 3.14 -1.47 -14.22
C SER A 68 1.99 -0.61 -13.68
N LEU A 69 2.13 0.73 -13.68
CA LEU A 69 1.04 1.63 -13.27
C LEU A 69 -0.19 1.47 -14.17
N LYS A 70 0.01 1.36 -15.49
CA LYS A 70 -1.08 1.10 -16.44
C LYS A 70 -1.82 -0.20 -16.10
N ALA A 71 -1.10 -1.28 -15.79
CA ALA A 71 -1.72 -2.55 -15.40
C ALA A 71 -2.56 -2.45 -14.12
N LEU A 72 -2.13 -1.64 -13.14
CA LEU A 72 -2.90 -1.40 -11.91
C LEU A 72 -4.15 -0.55 -12.15
N LEU A 73 -4.06 0.46 -13.04
CA LEU A 73 -5.20 1.27 -13.47
C LEU A 73 -6.24 0.42 -14.23
N ASP A 74 -5.79 -0.39 -15.20
CA ASP A 74 -6.65 -1.27 -15.99
C ASP A 74 -7.38 -2.30 -15.11
N LYS A 75 -6.78 -2.70 -13.97
CA LYS A 75 -7.38 -3.60 -12.97
C LYS A 75 -8.18 -2.88 -11.88
N SER A 76 -8.32 -1.55 -11.95
CA SER A 76 -8.99 -0.72 -10.95
C SER A 76 -8.43 -0.88 -9.52
N LEU A 77 -7.13 -1.18 -9.41
CA LEU A 77 -6.45 -1.32 -8.11
C LEU A 77 -5.94 0.02 -7.59
N ILE A 78 -5.68 0.94 -8.51
CA ILE A 78 -5.35 2.34 -8.27
C ILE A 78 -6.18 3.16 -9.25
N LYS A 79 -6.46 4.42 -8.92
CA LYS A 79 -6.97 5.43 -9.86
C LYS A 79 -6.11 6.69 -9.78
N ILE A 80 -6.16 7.50 -10.84
CA ILE A 80 -5.65 8.87 -10.81
C ILE A 80 -6.88 9.77 -10.70
N ASN A 81 -6.90 10.65 -9.70
CA ASN A 81 -8.01 11.57 -9.50
C ASN A 81 -7.91 12.79 -10.42
N HIS A 82 -8.88 13.70 -10.34
CA HIS A 82 -8.94 14.89 -11.19
C HIS A 82 -7.75 15.85 -10.98
N ASP A 83 -7.11 15.80 -9.82
CA ASP A 83 -5.90 16.58 -9.50
C ASP A 83 -4.61 15.90 -10.00
N GLY A 84 -4.70 14.76 -10.70
CA GLY A 84 -3.53 14.01 -11.15
C GLY A 84 -2.84 13.20 -10.04
N LYS A 85 -3.51 12.99 -8.90
CA LYS A 85 -2.95 12.25 -7.76
C LYS A 85 -3.39 10.79 -7.75
N LEU A 86 -2.49 9.93 -7.30
CA LEU A 86 -2.79 8.51 -7.08
C LEU A 86 -3.76 8.36 -5.91
N GLU A 87 -4.83 7.61 -6.12
CA GLU A 87 -5.75 7.19 -5.07
C GLU A 87 -5.92 5.67 -5.09
N MET A 88 -5.88 5.08 -3.91
CA MET A 88 -6.20 3.68 -3.70
C MET A 88 -7.43 3.58 -2.81
N HIS A 89 -8.38 2.71 -3.17
CA HIS A 89 -9.55 2.48 -2.34
C HIS A 89 -9.12 1.99 -0.95
N HIS A 90 -9.76 2.48 0.12
CA HIS A 90 -9.33 2.22 1.49
C HIS A 90 -9.17 0.71 1.78
N LEU A 91 -10.09 -0.15 1.33
CA LEU A 91 -9.97 -1.60 1.50
C LEU A 91 -8.76 -2.21 0.77
N LEU A 92 -8.44 -1.73 -0.44
CA LEU A 92 -7.25 -2.18 -1.17
C LEU A 92 -5.97 -1.72 -0.48
N ARG A 93 -6.00 -0.49 0.08
CA ARG A 93 -4.90 0.06 0.85
C ARG A 93 -4.63 -0.75 2.11
N GLU A 94 -5.68 -1.08 2.88
CA GLU A 94 -5.54 -1.93 4.06
C GLU A 94 -5.15 -3.37 3.67
N THR A 95 -5.64 -3.89 2.54
CA THR A 95 -5.21 -5.19 2.00
C THR A 95 -3.71 -5.19 1.71
N GLY A 96 -3.19 -4.16 1.04
CA GLY A 96 -1.76 -4.02 0.75
C GLY A 96 -0.91 -3.92 2.01
N ARG A 97 -1.36 -3.14 3.00
CA ARG A 97 -0.68 -3.03 4.29
C ARG A 97 -0.64 -4.37 5.03
N ARG A 98 -1.76 -5.09 5.10
CA ARG A 98 -1.83 -6.43 5.71
C ARG A 98 -0.91 -7.42 5.00
N ILE A 99 -0.81 -7.37 3.67
CA ILE A 99 0.16 -8.18 2.92
C ILE A 99 1.59 -7.91 3.39
N VAL A 100 1.97 -6.65 3.64
CA VAL A 100 3.30 -6.31 4.17
C VAL A 100 3.47 -6.77 5.63
N GLU A 101 2.42 -6.70 6.45
CA GLU A 101 2.46 -7.23 7.83
C GLU A 101 2.63 -8.76 7.88
N GLU A 102 2.14 -9.47 6.87
CA GLU A 102 2.21 -10.93 6.71
C GLU A 102 3.51 -11.41 6.03
N GLU A 103 4.44 -10.50 5.69
CA GLU A 103 5.73 -10.90 5.09
C GLU A 103 6.56 -11.78 6.06
N PRO A 104 7.39 -12.71 5.53
CA PRO A 104 8.14 -13.63 6.36
C PRO A 104 9.12 -12.92 7.31
N GLY A 105 9.08 -13.27 8.59
CA GLY A 105 9.90 -12.67 9.64
C GLY A 105 9.05 -12.23 10.81
N ARG A 106 9.68 -11.95 11.96
CA ARG A 106 8.98 -11.39 13.12
C ARG A 106 9.41 -9.94 13.29
N GLY A 107 8.44 -9.04 13.41
CA GLY A 107 8.72 -7.63 13.70
C GLY A 107 8.80 -6.74 12.45
N PRO A 108 8.74 -5.42 12.66
CA PRO A 108 8.72 -4.42 11.58
C PRO A 108 10.00 -4.41 10.73
N GLU A 109 11.16 -4.75 11.30
CA GLU A 109 12.47 -4.72 10.65
C GLU A 109 12.65 -5.75 9.52
N HIS A 110 11.77 -6.76 9.47
CA HIS A 110 11.74 -7.79 8.42
C HIS A 110 10.79 -7.44 7.26
N ARG A 111 9.99 -6.38 7.41
CA ARG A 111 9.03 -5.94 6.40
C ARG A 111 9.73 -5.13 5.31
N SER A 112 9.31 -5.32 4.07
CA SER A 112 9.78 -4.58 2.91
C SER A 112 9.47 -3.09 3.00
N ARG A 113 8.42 -2.73 3.74
CA ARG A 113 7.92 -1.35 3.91
C ARG A 113 7.40 -1.15 5.33
N LEU A 114 7.58 0.06 5.85
CA LEU A 114 6.98 0.52 7.10
C LEU A 114 6.17 1.77 6.85
N TRP A 115 4.92 1.81 7.30
CA TRP A 115 4.01 2.96 7.11
C TRP A 115 3.45 3.51 8.42
N LYS A 116 3.64 2.80 9.54
CA LYS A 116 3.25 3.28 10.87
C LYS A 116 4.41 4.08 11.43
N GLN A 117 4.16 5.36 11.71
CA GLN A 117 5.18 6.28 12.23
C GLN A 117 5.93 5.71 13.44
N GLN A 118 5.22 5.11 14.41
CA GLN A 118 5.85 4.53 15.59
C GLN A 118 6.77 3.35 15.25
N GLU A 119 6.38 2.46 14.34
CA GLU A 119 7.22 1.34 13.92
C GLU A 119 8.49 1.83 13.22
N ILE A 120 8.37 2.89 12.41
CA ILE A 120 9.53 3.53 11.74
C ILE A 120 10.48 4.09 12.79
N MET A 121 9.99 4.85 13.77
CA MET A 121 10.83 5.42 14.83
C MET A 121 11.55 4.35 15.62
N ASN A 122 10.85 3.30 16.05
CA ASN A 122 11.44 2.21 16.82
C ASN A 122 12.56 1.50 16.04
N VAL A 123 12.35 1.18 14.76
CA VAL A 123 13.36 0.50 13.93
C VAL A 123 14.58 1.39 13.69
N LEU A 124 14.40 2.71 13.60
CA LEU A 124 15.51 3.65 13.47
C LEU A 124 16.31 3.76 14.78
N GLU A 125 15.62 3.87 15.92
CA GLU A 125 16.26 3.97 17.25
C GLU A 125 17.04 2.71 17.62
N GLU A 126 16.52 1.51 17.33
CA GLU A 126 17.21 0.24 17.62
C GLU A 126 18.44 -0.03 16.73
N ARG A 127 18.61 0.74 15.64
CA ARG A 127 19.70 0.59 14.67
C ARG A 127 20.76 1.69 14.75
N THR A 128 20.62 2.64 15.68
CA THR A 128 21.56 3.74 15.91
C THR A 128 22.34 3.52 17.20
#